data_AF-A0A6M3XYF2-F1
#
_entry.id   AF-A0A6M3XYF2-F1
#
_cell.length_a   1.000
_cell.length_b   1.000
_cell.length_c   1.000
_cell.angle_alpha   90.00
_cell.angle_beta   90.00
_cell.angle_gamma   90.00
#
_symmetry.space_group_name_H-M   'P 1'
#
loop_
_entity.id
_entity.type
_entity.pdbx_description
1 polymer ?
#
loop_
_entity_poly.entity_id
_entity_poly.type
_entity_poly.pdbx_seq_one_letter_code
_entity_poly.pdbx_strand_id
1 'polypeptide(L)'
;MVEYKVKFRYRVTIPKNHHLERHLDMFRYSSDVVVEIVSDNPISFVMEHIINSENTEHLKRSKAFFLKQIIGRWGSFGCTISDLKELKR
;
A
#
# COMPACT_ATOMS: atom_id res chain seq x y z
N MET A 1 -12.35 -1.76 -25.44
CA MET A 1 -12.71 -1.87 -24.01
C MET A 1 -12.07 -0.72 -23.28
N VAL A 2 -12.80 -0.02 -22.41
CA VAL A 2 -12.26 1.12 -21.65
C VAL A 2 -11.70 0.58 -20.35
N GLU A 3 -10.39 0.70 -20.15
CA GLU A 3 -9.74 0.32 -18.90
C GLU A 3 -9.72 1.51 -17.93
N TYR A 4 -10.29 1.33 -16.75
CA TYR A 4 -10.24 2.30 -15.67
C TYR A 4 -9.09 1.97 -14.73
N LYS A 5 -8.27 2.98 -14.42
CA LYS A 5 -7.09 2.83 -13.59
C LYS A 5 -7.07 3.87 -12.48
N VAL A 6 -6.83 3.43 -11.26
CA VAL A 6 -6.53 4.30 -10.12
C VAL A 6 -5.23 3.88 -9.46
N LYS A 7 -4.43 4.85 -9.04
CA LYS A 7 -3.16 4.62 -8.38
C LYS A 7 -3.18 5.24 -6.98
N PHE A 8 -2.76 4.48 -5.99
CA PHE A 8 -2.57 4.96 -4.63
C PHE A 8 -1.08 5.06 -4.33
N ARG A 9 -0.70 6.09 -3.57
CA ARG A 9 0.62 6.17 -2.92
C ARG A 9 0.39 6.28 -1.42
N TYR A 10 1.19 5.56 -0.64
CA TYR A 10 1.13 5.62 0.82
C TYR A 10 2.50 5.27 1.40
N ARG A 11 2.73 5.65 2.66
CA ARG A 11 3.96 5.37 3.40
C ARG A 11 3.66 4.38 4.51
N VAL A 12 4.49 3.34 4.61
CA VAL A 12 4.47 2.36 5.70
C VAL A 12 5.70 2.58 6.55
N THR A 13 5.52 2.86 7.84
CA THR A 13 6.62 3.01 8.79
C THR A 13 6.71 1.78 9.68
N ILE A 14 7.90 1.17 9.73
CA ILE A 14 8.18 -0.02 10.52
C ILE A 14 8.62 0.39 11.93
N PRO A 15 8.09 -0.21 13.00
CA PRO A 15 8.54 0.09 14.36
C PRO A 15 10.04 -0.17 14.55
N LYS A 16 10.70 0.67 15.36
CA LYS A 16 12.16 0.59 15.62
C LYS A 16 12.63 -0.79 16.11
N ASN A 17 11.77 -1.51 16.81
CA ASN A 17 12.08 -2.79 17.44
C ASN A 17 11.71 -3.99 16.54
N HIS A 18 11.26 -3.77 15.32
CA HIS A 18 10.88 -4.81 14.38
C HIS A 18 11.98 -5.04 13.34
N HIS A 19 12.37 -6.30 13.15
CA HIS A 19 13.27 -6.68 12.06
C HIS A 19 12.53 -6.62 10.71
N LEU A 20 13.16 -5.98 9.72
CA LEU A 20 12.60 -5.81 8.36
C LEU A 20 12.20 -7.14 7.70
N GLU A 21 12.94 -8.21 7.99
CA GLU A 21 12.69 -9.56 7.46
C GLU A 21 11.26 -10.04 7.71
N ARG A 22 10.67 -9.68 8.87
CA ARG A 22 9.29 -10.03 9.24
C ARG A 22 8.24 -9.38 8.35
N HIS A 23 8.63 -8.37 7.57
CA HIS A 23 7.76 -7.61 6.69
C HIS A 23 8.02 -7.92 5.21
N LEU A 24 9.09 -8.66 4.88
CA LEU A 24 9.42 -9.00 3.49
C LEU A 24 8.36 -9.89 2.82
N ASP A 25 7.80 -10.85 3.56
CA ASP A 25 6.73 -11.70 3.04
C ASP A 25 5.46 -10.89 2.74
N MET A 26 5.23 -9.78 3.44
CA MET A 26 4.08 -8.92 3.17
C MET A 26 4.17 -8.24 1.81
N PHE A 27 5.37 -7.86 1.39
CA PHE A 27 5.58 -7.31 0.05
C PHE A 27 5.31 -8.34 -1.04
N ARG A 28 5.65 -9.62 -0.81
CA ARG A 28 5.39 -10.71 -1.76
C ARG A 28 3.90 -10.94 -2.03
N TYR A 29 3.05 -10.76 -1.02
CA TYR A 29 1.60 -10.91 -1.14
C TYR A 29 0.85 -9.60 -1.42
N SER A 30 1.59 -8.53 -1.69
CA SER A 30 1.02 -7.25 -2.10
C SER A 30 1.29 -7.06 -3.59
N SER A 31 0.30 -6.59 -4.34
CA SER A 31 0.54 -6.04 -5.68
C SER A 31 1.17 -4.64 -5.61
N ASP A 32 1.76 -4.29 -4.46
CA ASP A 32 2.30 -2.97 -4.18
C ASP A 32 3.76 -2.93 -4.63
N VAL A 33 4.14 -1.80 -5.21
CA VAL A 33 5.52 -1.54 -5.64
C VAL A 33 6.16 -0.62 -4.61
N VAL A 34 7.31 -1.01 -4.08
CA VAL A 34 8.17 -0.11 -3.31
C VAL A 34 8.80 0.89 -4.26
N VAL A 35 8.53 2.18 -4.10
CA VAL A 35 9.11 3.24 -4.94
C VAL A 35 10.23 4.02 -4.26
N GLU A 36 10.27 3.97 -2.93
CA GLU A 36 11.30 4.64 -2.14
C GLU A 36 11.48 3.92 -0.81
N ILE A 37 12.73 3.82 -0.37
CA ILE A 37 13.08 3.34 0.97
C ILE A 37 13.69 4.51 1.72
N VAL A 38 13.01 4.96 2.78
CA VAL A 38 13.50 5.98 3.70
C VAL A 38 14.17 5.27 4.85
N SER A 39 15.51 5.27 4.86
CA SER A 39 16.34 4.56 5.83
C SER A 39 16.59 5.33 7.14
N ASP A 40 15.79 6.36 7.41
CA ASP A 40 15.82 7.05 8.70
C ASP A 40 15.33 6.10 9.82
N ASN A 41 15.57 6.45 11.09
CA ASN A 41 15.14 5.63 12.22
C ASN A 41 13.87 6.21 12.86
N PRO A 42 12.65 5.71 12.54
CA PRO A 42 12.34 4.38 11.98
C PRO A 42 12.26 4.29 10.44
N ILE A 43 12.61 3.10 9.92
CA ILE A 43 12.62 2.82 8.48
C ILE A 43 11.20 2.91 7.93
N SER A 44 11.05 3.54 6.78
CA SER A 44 9.77 3.67 6.09
C SER A 44 9.87 3.28 4.62
N PHE A 45 8.82 2.65 4.11
CA PHE A 45 8.67 2.30 2.70
C PHE A 45 7.59 3.17 2.08
N VAL A 46 7.90 3.84 0.98
CA VAL A 46 6.88 4.49 0.16
C VAL A 46 6.43 3.48 -0.88
N MET A 47 5.13 3.19 -0.85
CA MET A 47 4.49 2.16 -1.64
C MET A 47 3.53 2.78 -2.65
N GLU A 48 3.41 2.14 -3.80
CA GLU A 48 2.39 2.45 -4.79
C GLU A 48 1.56 1.22 -5.12
N HIS A 49 0.24 1.37 -5.12
CA HIS A 49 -0.71 0.33 -5.52
C HIS A 49 -1.46 0.76 -6.77
N ILE A 50 -1.64 -0.15 -7.71
CA ILE A 50 -2.38 0.08 -8.94
C ILE A 50 -3.59 -0.85 -8.97
N ILE A 51 -4.78 -0.26 -9.12
CA ILE A 51 -6.02 -1.00 -9.36
C ILE A 51 -6.46 -0.72 -10.79
N ASN A 52 -6.58 -1.79 -11.59
CA ASN A 52 -7.13 -1.76 -12.93
C ASN A 52 -8.48 -2.48 -12.94
N SER A 53 -9.44 -1.96 -13.69
CA SER A 53 -10.76 -2.57 -13.85
C SER A 53 -11.41 -2.11 -15.14
N GLU A 54 -12.16 -2.98 -15.79
CA GLU A 54 -12.95 -2.65 -16.99
C GLU A 54 -14.32 -2.03 -16.64
N ASN A 55 -14.70 -2.07 -15.35
CA ASN A 55 -15.98 -1.60 -14.85
C ASN A 55 -15.80 -0.63 -13.66
N THR A 56 -16.52 0.49 -13.69
CA THR A 56 -16.51 1.53 -12.65
C THR A 56 -16.99 1.05 -11.28
N GLU A 57 -17.97 0.14 -11.22
CA GLU A 57 -18.42 -0.44 -9.95
C GLU A 57 -17.38 -1.38 -9.35
N HIS A 58 -16.74 -2.20 -10.19
CA HIS A 58 -15.64 -3.06 -9.78
C HIS A 58 -14.48 -2.22 -9.23
N LEU A 59 -14.16 -1.10 -9.90
CA LEU A 59 -13.15 -0.16 -9.45
C LEU A 59 -13.46 0.39 -8.04
N LYS A 60 -14.71 0.81 -7.81
CA LYS A 60 -15.15 1.31 -6.49
C LYS A 60 -15.02 0.25 -5.40
N ARG A 61 -15.45 -0.99 -5.68
CA ARG A 61 -15.33 -2.12 -4.73
C ARG A 61 -13.87 -2.47 -4.43
N SER A 62 -13.03 -2.58 -5.47
CA SER A 62 -11.60 -2.85 -5.32
C SER A 62 -10.89 -1.75 -4.54
N LYS A 63 -11.24 -0.47 -4.77
CA LYS A 63 -10.73 0.66 -3.98
C LYS A 63 -11.10 0.53 -2.50
N ALA A 64 -12.37 0.28 -2.18
CA ALA A 64 -12.81 0.13 -0.79
C ALA A 64 -12.13 -1.08 -0.12
N PHE A 65 -11.99 -2.19 -0.85
CA PHE A 65 -11.27 -3.38 -0.38
C PHE A 65 -9.80 -3.07 -0.10
N PHE A 66 -9.10 -2.42 -1.03
CA PHE A 66 -7.71 -2.02 -0.86
C PHE A 66 -7.51 -1.15 0.39
N LEU A 67 -8.33 -0.10 0.57
CA LEU A 67 -8.23 0.79 1.72
C LEU A 67 -8.42 0.05 3.05
N LYS A 68 -9.41 -0.85 3.12
CA LYS A 68 -9.66 -1.67 4.31
C LYS A 68 -8.52 -2.64 4.57
N GLN A 69 -8.04 -3.31 3.53
CA GLN A 69 -6.98 -4.31 3.62
C GLN A 69 -5.66 -3.66 4.02
N ILE A 70 -5.28 -2.55 3.41
CA ILE A 70 -3.95 -1.98 3.63
C ILE A 70 -3.79 -1.50 5.06
N ILE A 71 -4.79 -0.76 5.57
CA ILE A 71 -4.83 -0.26 6.94
C ILE A 71 -4.83 -1.41 7.95
N GLY A 72 -5.71 -2.40 7.77
CA GLY A 72 -5.81 -3.52 8.70
C GLY A 72 -4.56 -4.41 8.70
N ARG A 73 -4.03 -4.70 7.50
CA ARG A 73 -2.86 -5.57 7.28
C ARG A 73 -1.60 -4.96 7.89
N TRP A 74 -1.25 -3.71 7.58
CA TRP A 74 -0.03 -3.13 8.17
C TRP A 74 -0.19 -2.87 9.67
N GLY A 75 -1.39 -2.48 10.10
CA GLY A 75 -1.72 -2.30 11.52
C GLY A 75 -1.54 -3.58 12.35
N SER A 76 -1.92 -4.76 11.83
CA SER A 76 -1.73 -6.02 12.55
C SER A 76 -0.26 -6.41 12.77
N PHE A 77 0.65 -5.85 11.98
CA PHE A 77 2.10 -6.01 12.14
C PHE A 77 2.76 -4.87 12.94
N GLY A 78 1.95 -4.01 13.56
CA GLY A 78 2.41 -2.85 14.32
C GLY A 78 2.92 -1.69 13.45
N CYS A 79 2.79 -1.76 12.12
CA CYS A 79 3.24 -0.71 11.22
C CYS A 79 2.21 0.41 11.15
N THR A 80 2.68 1.65 10.95
CA THR A 80 1.81 2.80 10.77
C THR A 80 1.75 3.22 9.32
N ILE A 81 0.55 3.51 8.82
CA ILE A 81 0.34 4.05 7.47
C ILE A 81 0.16 5.56 7.55
N SER A 82 0.85 6.28 6.67
CA SER A 82 0.71 7.73 6.49
C SER A 82 0.66 8.08 5.00
N ASP A 83 0.37 9.34 4.69
CA ASP A 83 0.43 9.91 3.34
C ASP A 83 -0.38 9.15 2.27
N LEU A 84 -1.46 8.46 2.68
CA LEU A 84 -2.32 7.70 1.78
C LEU A 84 -3.11 8.65 0.87
N LYS A 85 -2.70 8.70 -0.40
CA LYS A 85 -3.30 9.56 -1.41
C LYS A 85 -3.61 8.79 -2.68
N GLU A 86 -4.75 9.16 -3.28
CA GLU A 86 -5.08 8.78 -4.64
C GLU A 86 -4.34 9.71 -5.61
N LEU A 87 -3.51 9.14 -6.47
CA LEU A 87 -2.85 9.86 -7.56
C LEU A 87 -3.83 9.92 -8.73
N LYS A 88 -4.44 11.10 -8.92
CA LYS A 88 -5.23 11.38 -10.13
C LYS A 88 -4.27 11.38 -11.31
N ARG A 89 -4.61 10.60 -12.34
CA ARG A 89 -4.00 10.67 -13.66
C ARG A 89 -4.61 11.83 -14.43
#